data_AF-A0A9D9QKE8-F1
#
_entry.id   AF-A0A9D9QKE8-F1
#
_cell.length_a   1.000
_cell.length_b   1.000
_cell.length_c   1.000
_cell.angle_alpha   90.00
_cell.angle_beta   90.00
_cell.angle_gamma   90.00
#
_symmetry.space_group_name_H-M   'P 1'
#
loop_
_entity.id
_entity.type
_entity.pdbx_description
1 polymer ?
#
loop_
_entity_poly.entity_id
_entity_poly.type
_entity_poly.pdbx_seq_one_letter_code
_entity_poly.pdbx_strand_id
1 'polypeptide(L)'
;MTTVHIVCTDPQHGVNAWLERWIARHHHTADIRLLRDAREATGADFLFLVSCHQIVGRDILDRYRHTLVLHASALPAGRGMSPHVWQILEGRPGFTVTLLEAAEALDAGRIWHQIEVAVPANAVCHEINALLFDAELALMDWALAHAHEVQPREQQGTPSYYRKRSPADSRIDPERPLAELFDLLRVADPERYPAHFEYRGRRYRLRLEPMES
;
A
#
# COMPACT_ATOMS: atom_id res chain seq x y z
N MET A 1 11.59 -18.17 18.58
CA MET A 1 10.88 -16.88 18.40
C MET A 1 11.06 -16.52 16.94
N THR A 2 9.97 -16.23 16.22
CA THR A 2 10.05 -15.92 14.79
C THR A 2 10.81 -14.62 14.59
N THR A 3 11.73 -14.58 13.63
CA THR A 3 12.52 -13.39 13.30
C THR A 3 11.93 -12.69 12.08
N VAL A 4 11.71 -11.38 12.17
CA VAL A 4 11.03 -10.60 11.14
C VAL A 4 11.78 -9.31 10.87
N HIS A 5 12.10 -9.07 9.61
CA HIS A 5 12.52 -7.76 9.15
C HIS A 5 11.39 -7.11 8.34
N ILE A 6 11.21 -5.82 8.53
CA ILE A 6 10.27 -4.99 7.76
C ILE A 6 11.09 -3.90 7.11
N VAL A 7 11.06 -3.79 5.78
CA VAL A 7 11.68 -2.65 5.08
C VAL A 7 10.57 -1.66 4.73
N CYS A 8 10.63 -0.48 5.33
CA CYS A 8 9.81 0.67 4.98
C CYS A 8 10.72 1.88 4.77
N THR A 9 10.93 2.24 3.50
CA THR A 9 12.02 3.13 3.08
C THR A 9 11.82 4.58 3.45
N ASP A 10 10.56 5.04 3.49
CA ASP A 10 10.23 6.42 3.82
C ASP A 10 9.80 6.51 5.32
N PRO A 11 10.60 7.16 6.19
CA PRO A 11 10.24 7.33 7.60
C PRO A 11 9.06 8.28 7.82
N GLN A 12 8.69 9.09 6.81
CA GLN A 12 7.53 9.99 6.86
C GLN A 12 6.25 9.33 6.31
N HIS A 13 6.33 8.10 5.81
CA HIS A 13 5.15 7.40 5.31
C HIS A 13 4.13 7.14 6.42
N GLY A 14 2.85 7.37 6.17
CA GLY A 14 1.79 7.22 7.18
C GLY A 14 1.71 5.83 7.82
N VAL A 15 2.07 4.79 7.06
CA VAL A 15 2.10 3.39 7.54
C VAL A 15 3.04 3.17 8.74
N ASN A 16 4.03 4.04 8.96
CA ASN A 16 4.98 3.89 10.07
C ASN A 16 4.28 3.83 11.43
N ALA A 17 3.26 4.66 11.66
CA ALA A 17 2.50 4.62 12.91
C ALA A 17 1.77 3.28 13.11
N TRP A 18 1.34 2.64 12.01
CA TRP A 18 0.75 1.30 12.05
C TRP A 18 1.80 0.24 12.33
N LEU A 19 2.94 0.28 11.64
CA LEU A 19 4.06 -0.65 11.85
C LEU A 19 4.57 -0.60 13.29
N GLU A 20 4.73 0.59 13.88
CA GLU A 20 5.15 0.75 15.28
C GLU A 20 4.17 0.07 16.25
N ARG A 21 2.86 0.27 16.07
CA ARG A 21 1.83 -0.43 16.86
C ARG A 21 1.86 -1.94 16.66
N TRP A 22 2.08 -2.38 15.42
CA TRP A 22 2.17 -3.80 15.08
C TRP A 22 3.38 -4.46 15.74
N ILE A 23 4.55 -3.81 15.69
CA ILE A 23 5.79 -4.26 16.34
C ILE A 23 5.58 -4.36 17.86
N ALA A 24 5.02 -3.32 18.48
CA ALA A 24 4.73 -3.32 19.91
C ALA A 24 3.78 -4.44 20.33
N ARG A 25 2.82 -4.82 19.48
CA ARG A 25 1.89 -5.93 19.76
C ARG A 25 2.57 -7.30 19.74
N HIS A 26 3.56 -7.49 18.87
CA HIS A 26 4.20 -8.78 18.61
C HIS A 26 5.55 -8.99 19.30
N HIS A 27 6.03 -8.01 20.07
CA HIS A 27 7.35 -8.04 20.70
C HIS A 27 7.61 -9.24 21.64
N HIS A 28 6.56 -9.91 22.13
CA HIS A 28 6.68 -11.13 22.94
C HIS A 28 6.76 -12.41 22.11
N THR A 29 6.29 -12.39 20.86
CA THR A 29 6.14 -13.59 20.01
C THR A 29 7.12 -13.61 18.84
N ALA A 30 7.62 -12.44 18.43
CA ALA A 30 8.57 -12.30 17.33
C ALA A 30 9.64 -11.25 17.65
N ASP A 31 10.87 -11.50 17.18
CA ASP A 31 11.95 -10.52 17.15
C ASP A 31 11.83 -9.73 15.85
N ILE A 32 11.48 -8.45 15.95
CA ILE A 32 11.10 -7.64 14.80
C ILE A 32 12.02 -6.42 14.66
N ARG A 33 12.57 -6.22 13.47
CA ARG A 33 13.37 -5.04 13.13
C ARG A 33 12.75 -4.27 11.97
N LEU A 34 12.47 -2.99 12.20
CA LEU A 34 12.10 -2.03 11.16
C LEU A 34 13.36 -1.42 10.56
N LEU A 35 13.55 -1.64 9.27
CA LEU A 35 14.70 -1.21 8.48
C LEU A 35 14.28 -0.08 7.53
N ARG A 36 15.18 0.86 7.30
CA ARG A 36 14.95 2.02 6.41
C ARG A 36 15.62 1.84 5.06
N ASP A 37 16.55 0.90 4.98
CA ASP A 37 17.23 0.53 3.76
C ASP A 37 17.34 -0.99 3.65
N ALA A 38 17.04 -1.54 2.47
CA ALA A 38 17.14 -2.97 2.23
C ALA A 38 18.56 -3.53 2.43
N ARG A 39 19.61 -2.69 2.37
CA ARG A 39 21.00 -3.11 2.63
C ARG A 39 21.27 -3.40 4.11
N GLU A 40 20.43 -2.92 5.02
CA GLU A 40 20.51 -3.24 6.46
C GLU A 40 19.99 -4.66 6.77
N ALA A 41 19.39 -5.31 5.78
CA ALA A 41 18.72 -6.59 5.91
C ALA A 41 19.75 -7.73 6.06
N THR A 42 19.83 -8.29 7.27
CA THR A 42 20.85 -9.32 7.64
C THR A 42 20.38 -10.78 7.48
N GLY A 43 19.12 -11.02 7.11
CA GLY A 43 18.50 -12.35 7.08
C GLY A 43 17.64 -12.62 8.33
N ALA A 44 16.50 -13.29 8.15
CA ALA A 44 15.50 -13.64 9.16
C ALA A 44 14.50 -14.68 8.59
N ASP A 45 13.50 -15.10 9.36
CA ASP A 45 12.42 -15.96 8.85
C ASP A 45 11.57 -15.20 7.81
N PHE A 46 11.24 -13.94 8.09
CA PHE A 46 10.44 -13.10 7.20
C PHE A 46 11.12 -11.79 6.84
N LEU A 47 10.95 -11.37 5.58
CA LEU A 47 11.16 -10.00 5.12
C LEU A 47 9.85 -9.47 4.53
N PHE A 48 9.26 -8.47 5.17
CA PHE A 48 8.13 -7.74 4.61
C PHE A 48 8.61 -6.45 3.94
N LEU A 49 8.28 -6.27 2.68
CA LEU A 49 8.51 -5.05 1.91
C LEU A 49 7.24 -4.20 1.95
N VAL A 50 7.20 -3.21 2.83
CA VAL A 50 6.01 -2.36 3.09
C VAL A 50 6.32 -0.94 2.67
N SER A 51 5.61 -0.41 1.67
CA SER A 51 5.94 0.89 1.05
C SER A 51 7.44 1.01 0.70
N CYS A 52 8.05 -0.08 0.24
CA CYS A 52 9.46 -0.12 -0.17
C CYS A 52 9.60 0.38 -1.60
N HIS A 53 10.44 1.39 -1.82
CA HIS A 53 10.72 1.94 -3.16
C HIS A 53 12.06 1.48 -3.75
N GLN A 54 12.79 0.62 -3.04
CA GLN A 54 14.06 0.09 -3.48
C GLN A 54 13.86 -1.22 -4.26
N ILE A 55 14.66 -1.41 -5.30
CA ILE A 55 14.81 -2.72 -5.93
C ILE A 55 15.69 -3.56 -5.00
N VAL A 56 15.13 -4.66 -4.47
CA VAL A 56 15.84 -5.56 -3.57
C VAL A 56 16.39 -6.74 -4.38
N GLY A 57 17.71 -6.85 -4.44
CA GLY A 57 18.40 -7.90 -5.19
C GLY A 57 18.31 -9.28 -4.53
N ARG A 58 18.50 -10.34 -5.31
CA ARG A 58 18.51 -11.73 -4.80
C ARG A 58 19.51 -11.96 -3.68
N ASP A 59 20.63 -11.23 -3.69
CA ASP A 59 21.65 -11.28 -2.64
C ASP A 59 21.10 -10.93 -1.25
N ILE A 60 20.02 -10.15 -1.17
CA ILE A 60 19.28 -9.85 0.06
C ILE A 60 18.09 -10.81 0.22
N LEU A 61 17.31 -11.02 -0.84
CA LEU A 61 16.09 -11.84 -0.78
C LEU A 61 16.36 -13.28 -0.33
N ASP A 62 17.45 -13.87 -0.81
CA ASP A 62 17.84 -15.27 -0.52
C ASP A 62 18.33 -15.46 0.93
N ARG A 63 18.49 -14.38 1.70
CA ARG A 63 18.82 -14.44 3.13
C ARG A 63 17.60 -14.73 4.01
N TYR A 64 16.40 -14.74 3.43
CA TYR A 64 15.14 -14.91 4.15
C TYR A 64 14.42 -16.18 3.73
N ARG A 65 13.74 -16.83 4.68
CA ARG A 65 12.88 -17.96 4.36
C ARG A 65 11.67 -17.54 3.54
N HIS A 66 11.11 -16.37 3.86
CA HIS A 66 9.99 -15.77 3.15
C HIS A 66 10.25 -14.27 2.90
N THR A 67 10.26 -13.84 1.64
CA THR A 67 10.17 -12.41 1.30
C THR A 67 8.79 -12.11 0.73
N LEU A 68 8.08 -11.20 1.37
CA LEU A 68 6.69 -10.88 1.07
C LEU A 68 6.51 -9.39 0.76
N VAL A 69 5.65 -9.10 -0.20
CA VAL A 69 5.20 -7.77 -0.60
C VAL A 69 3.71 -7.64 -0.28
N LEU A 70 3.29 -6.45 0.12
CA LEU A 70 1.88 -6.07 0.25
C LEU A 70 1.52 -5.16 -0.92
N HIS A 71 0.49 -5.53 -1.67
CA HIS A 71 0.08 -4.79 -2.87
C HIS A 71 -1.44 -4.63 -2.96
N ALA A 72 -1.91 -3.39 -3.07
CA ALA A 72 -3.33 -3.07 -2.93
C ALA A 72 -4.13 -3.18 -4.25
N SER A 73 -4.05 -4.32 -4.93
CA SER A 73 -4.96 -4.70 -6.02
C SER A 73 -5.26 -6.20 -6.05
N ALA A 74 -6.26 -6.59 -6.85
CA ALA A 74 -6.61 -7.98 -7.13
C ALA A 74 -5.66 -8.58 -8.20
N LEU A 75 -4.41 -8.84 -7.81
CA LEU A 75 -3.39 -9.37 -8.72
C LEU A 75 -3.87 -10.63 -9.48
N PRO A 76 -3.59 -10.74 -10.80
CA PRO A 76 -2.63 -9.94 -11.57
C PRO A 76 -3.14 -8.58 -12.10
N ALA A 77 -4.42 -8.23 -11.88
CA ALA A 77 -4.93 -6.92 -12.29
C ALA A 77 -4.42 -5.83 -11.33
N GLY A 78 -3.97 -4.71 -11.88
CA GLY A 78 -3.57 -3.53 -11.11
C GLY A 78 -2.18 -3.59 -10.49
N ARG A 79 -1.21 -4.26 -11.13
CA ARG A 79 0.22 -4.18 -10.78
C ARG A 79 0.74 -2.74 -10.84
N GLY A 80 1.84 -2.44 -10.19
CA GLY A 80 2.49 -1.13 -10.28
C GLY A 80 2.18 -0.23 -9.09
N MET A 81 1.80 1.02 -9.35
CA MET A 81 1.89 2.08 -8.33
C MET A 81 0.54 2.67 -7.95
N SER A 82 0.35 2.96 -6.66
CA SER A 82 -0.86 3.56 -6.09
C SER A 82 -2.18 2.86 -6.48
N PRO A 83 -2.26 1.52 -6.46
CA PRO A 83 -3.38 0.79 -7.05
C PRO A 83 -4.73 1.05 -6.36
N HIS A 84 -4.77 1.18 -5.04
CA HIS A 84 -6.02 1.45 -4.31
C HIS A 84 -6.62 2.81 -4.70
N VAL A 85 -5.77 3.81 -4.94
CA VAL A 85 -6.20 5.13 -5.40
C VAL A 85 -6.80 5.06 -6.80
N TRP A 86 -6.12 4.39 -7.74
CA TRP A 86 -6.63 4.27 -9.10
C TRP A 86 -7.95 3.52 -9.16
N GLN A 87 -8.09 2.43 -8.38
CA GLN A 87 -9.33 1.69 -8.26
C GLN A 87 -10.49 2.55 -7.75
N ILE A 88 -10.24 3.43 -6.77
CA ILE A 88 -11.25 4.39 -6.31
C ILE A 88 -11.61 5.39 -7.41
N LEU A 89 -10.62 5.91 -8.16
CA LEU A 89 -10.86 6.82 -9.29
C LEU A 89 -11.61 6.17 -10.46
N GLU A 90 -11.55 4.83 -10.58
CA GLU A 90 -12.36 4.04 -11.51
C GLU A 90 -13.81 3.83 -11.02
N GLY A 91 -14.17 4.37 -9.86
CA GLY A 91 -15.50 4.24 -9.26
C GLY A 91 -15.72 2.91 -8.54
N ARG A 92 -14.66 2.18 -8.18
CA ARG A 92 -14.81 0.95 -7.39
C ARG A 92 -15.17 1.28 -5.93
N PRO A 93 -16.07 0.52 -5.29
CA PRO A 93 -16.49 0.75 -3.91
C PRO A 93 -15.43 0.33 -2.87
N GLY A 94 -14.26 -0.12 -3.32
CA GLY A 94 -13.24 -0.72 -2.49
C GLY A 94 -12.07 -1.23 -3.34
N PHE A 95 -11.16 -1.94 -2.70
CA PHE A 95 -10.00 -2.54 -3.34
C PHE A 95 -9.62 -3.86 -2.64
N THR A 96 -8.83 -4.68 -3.32
CA THR A 96 -8.23 -5.89 -2.74
C THR A 96 -6.81 -5.59 -2.29
N VAL A 97 -6.38 -6.11 -1.13
CA VAL A 97 -4.97 -6.14 -0.73
C VAL A 97 -4.45 -7.56 -0.86
N THR A 98 -3.32 -7.70 -1.54
CA THR A 98 -2.67 -8.98 -1.85
C THR A 98 -1.35 -9.08 -1.11
N LEU A 99 -1.17 -10.18 -0.39
CA LEU A 99 0.12 -10.64 0.10
C LEU A 99 0.71 -11.61 -0.92
N LEU A 100 1.91 -11.31 -1.41
CA LEU A 100 2.60 -12.10 -2.42
C LEU A 100 4.07 -12.24 -2.11
N GLU A 101 4.71 -13.22 -2.74
CA GLU A 101 6.17 -13.34 -2.71
C GLU A 101 6.83 -12.22 -3.50
N ALA A 102 7.97 -11.73 -3.03
CA ALA A 102 8.82 -10.88 -3.86
C ALA A 102 9.34 -11.69 -5.06
N ALA A 103 9.29 -11.07 -6.24
CA ALA A 103 9.76 -11.67 -7.48
C ALA A 103 10.59 -10.64 -8.27
N GLU A 104 11.34 -11.12 -9.27
CA GLU A 104 12.16 -10.26 -10.13
C GLU A 104 11.30 -9.28 -10.94
N ALA A 105 10.14 -9.74 -11.42
CA ALA A 105 9.15 -8.89 -12.05
C ALA A 105 8.23 -8.23 -11.00
N LEU A 106 7.99 -6.93 -11.16
CA LEU A 106 7.16 -6.13 -10.27
C LEU A 106 5.77 -6.74 -10.09
N ASP A 107 5.38 -6.97 -8.84
CA ASP A 107 4.09 -7.50 -8.41
C ASP A 107 3.67 -8.81 -9.10
N ALA A 108 4.64 -9.64 -9.49
CA ALA A 108 4.42 -10.86 -10.27
C ALA A 108 4.57 -12.16 -9.48
N GLY A 109 4.96 -12.11 -8.21
CA GLY A 109 5.18 -13.30 -7.39
C GLY A 109 3.89 -14.06 -7.05
N ARG A 110 4.06 -15.26 -6.50
CA ARG A 110 2.96 -16.13 -6.10
C ARG A 110 2.18 -15.51 -4.95
N ILE A 111 0.85 -15.65 -5.00
CA ILE A 111 -0.06 -15.07 -4.02
C ILE A 111 -0.17 -16.00 -2.82
N TRP A 112 0.06 -15.45 -1.64
CA TRP A 112 -0.18 -16.10 -0.35
C TRP A 112 -1.64 -15.95 0.05
N HIS A 113 -2.13 -14.71 0.10
CA HIS A 113 -3.48 -14.41 0.54
C HIS A 113 -3.98 -13.08 -0.04
N GLN A 114 -5.30 -12.91 -0.09
CA GLN A 114 -5.96 -11.69 -0.56
C GLN A 114 -7.14 -11.39 0.36
N ILE A 115 -7.33 -10.11 0.67
CA ILE A 115 -8.48 -9.60 1.42
C ILE A 115 -9.13 -8.44 0.68
N GLU A 116 -10.45 -8.38 0.71
CA GLU A 116 -11.23 -7.27 0.16
C GLU A 116 -11.44 -6.20 1.22
N VAL A 117 -11.27 -4.95 0.84
CA VAL A 117 -11.43 -3.77 1.70
C VAL A 117 -12.52 -2.90 1.09
N ALA A 118 -13.65 -2.81 1.79
CA ALA A 118 -14.71 -1.89 1.44
C ALA A 118 -14.31 -0.46 1.86
N VAL A 119 -14.54 0.51 0.98
CA VAL A 119 -14.27 1.92 1.24
C VAL A 119 -15.60 2.65 1.35
N PRO A 120 -15.93 3.23 2.52
CA PRO A 120 -17.11 4.07 2.65
C PRO A 120 -17.11 5.19 1.61
N ALA A 121 -18.27 5.46 1.01
CA ALA A 121 -18.38 6.45 -0.07
C ALA A 121 -17.99 7.87 0.38
N ASN A 122 -18.07 8.15 1.69
CA ASN A 122 -17.69 9.42 2.31
C ASN A 122 -16.25 9.43 2.88
N ALA A 123 -15.52 8.31 2.83
CA ALA A 123 -14.18 8.25 3.40
C ALA A 123 -13.20 9.14 2.62
N VAL A 124 -12.38 9.90 3.36
CA VAL A 124 -11.33 10.77 2.82
C VAL A 124 -9.94 10.13 2.94
N CYS A 125 -8.94 10.77 2.36
CA CYS A 125 -7.62 10.20 2.08
C CYS A 125 -6.98 9.50 3.29
N HIS A 126 -7.03 10.12 4.47
CA HIS A 126 -6.43 9.53 5.67
C HIS A 126 -7.22 8.32 6.20
N GLU A 127 -8.56 8.33 6.08
CA GLU A 127 -9.43 7.20 6.47
C GLU A 127 -9.25 6.02 5.49
N ILE A 128 -9.16 6.31 4.19
CA ILE A 128 -8.86 5.29 3.15
C ILE A 128 -7.50 4.64 3.42
N ASN A 129 -6.47 5.46 3.71
CA ASN A 129 -5.15 4.94 4.03
C ASN A 129 -5.15 4.12 5.33
N ALA A 130 -5.93 4.52 6.35
CA ALA A 130 -6.09 3.73 7.56
C ALA A 130 -6.66 2.33 7.26
N LEU A 131 -7.71 2.25 6.45
CA LEU A 131 -8.29 0.97 6.00
C LEU A 131 -7.26 0.11 5.24
N LEU A 132 -6.46 0.72 4.37
CA LEU A 132 -5.37 0.03 3.68
C LEU A 132 -4.34 -0.52 4.66
N PHE A 133 -3.84 0.30 5.59
CA PHE A 133 -2.79 -0.10 6.53
C PHE A 133 -3.30 -1.19 7.48
N ASP A 134 -4.54 -1.11 7.94
CA ASP A 134 -5.13 -2.17 8.76
C ASP A 134 -5.19 -3.50 8.01
N ALA A 135 -5.57 -3.48 6.72
CA ALA A 135 -5.57 -4.65 5.85
C ALA A 135 -4.16 -5.22 5.61
N GLU A 136 -3.18 -4.35 5.32
CA GLU A 136 -1.77 -4.71 5.17
C GLU A 136 -1.22 -5.43 6.41
N LEU A 137 -1.47 -4.90 7.60
CA LEU A 137 -1.04 -5.50 8.86
C LEU A 137 -1.77 -6.80 9.17
N ALA A 138 -3.07 -6.91 8.85
CA ALA A 138 -3.82 -8.16 9.00
C ALA A 138 -3.25 -9.27 8.12
N LEU A 139 -2.76 -8.94 6.92
CA LEU A 139 -2.06 -9.89 6.05
C LEU A 139 -0.69 -10.30 6.62
N MET A 140 0.04 -9.38 7.28
CA MET A 140 1.28 -9.73 7.99
C MET A 140 1.00 -10.71 9.14
N ASP A 141 -0.04 -10.46 9.95
CA ASP A 141 -0.50 -11.36 11.01
C ASP A 141 -0.86 -12.74 10.46
N TRP A 142 -1.61 -12.75 9.36
CA TRP A 142 -1.98 -13.98 8.66
C TRP A 142 -0.74 -14.76 8.19
N ALA A 143 0.26 -14.08 7.63
CA ALA A 143 1.48 -14.72 7.14
C ALA A 143 2.26 -15.39 8.28
N LEU A 144 2.41 -14.72 9.42
CA LEU A 144 3.09 -15.28 10.58
C LEU A 144 2.39 -16.54 11.12
N ALA A 145 1.06 -16.56 11.09
CA ALA A 145 0.29 -17.71 11.56
C ALA A 145 0.34 -18.90 10.58
N HIS A 146 0.27 -18.66 9.27
CA HIS A 146 0.01 -19.71 8.27
C HIS A 146 1.22 -20.08 7.39
N ALA A 147 2.41 -19.50 7.61
CA ALA A 147 3.57 -19.72 6.74
C ALA A 147 4.02 -21.18 6.56
N HIS A 148 3.69 -22.05 7.51
CA HIS A 148 4.05 -23.46 7.48
C HIS A 148 3.07 -24.33 6.67
N GLU A 149 1.88 -23.81 6.39
CA GLU A 149 0.75 -24.53 5.78
C GLU A 149 0.28 -23.89 4.47
N VAL A 150 0.57 -22.60 4.26
CA VAL A 150 0.24 -21.88 3.03
C VAL A 150 0.88 -22.56 1.80
N GLN A 151 0.07 -22.67 0.74
CA GLN A 151 0.53 -23.07 -0.58
C GLN A 151 0.35 -21.87 -1.52
N PRO A 152 1.41 -21.07 -1.76
CA PRO A 152 1.32 -19.90 -2.60
C PRO A 152 0.94 -20.30 -4.03
N ARG A 153 -0.03 -19.59 -4.60
CA ARG A 153 -0.55 -19.88 -5.95
C ARG A 153 0.00 -18.92 -6.99
N GLU A 154 0.25 -19.44 -8.18
CA GLU A 154 0.57 -18.61 -9.35
C GLU A 154 -0.60 -17.65 -9.65
N GLN A 155 -0.25 -16.45 -10.12
CA GLN A 155 -1.25 -15.49 -10.58
C GLN A 155 -1.89 -16.02 -11.87
N GLN A 156 -3.22 -15.89 -11.99
CA GLN A 156 -3.97 -16.35 -13.16
C GLN A 156 -4.72 -15.18 -13.81
N GLY A 157 -4.75 -15.17 -15.14
CA GLY A 157 -5.39 -14.11 -15.94
C GLY A 157 -4.40 -13.10 -16.53
N THR A 158 -4.93 -12.10 -17.22
CA THR A 158 -4.14 -11.08 -17.90
C THR A 158 -3.72 -9.96 -16.94
N PRO A 159 -2.43 -9.62 -16.82
CA PRO A 159 -1.98 -8.53 -15.97
C PRO A 159 -2.39 -7.17 -16.54
N SER A 160 -2.69 -6.23 -15.66
CA SER A 160 -2.84 -4.81 -15.97
C SER A 160 -1.97 -3.97 -15.04
N TYR A 161 -1.64 -2.74 -15.45
CA TYR A 161 -0.65 -1.92 -14.77
C TYR A 161 -1.17 -0.52 -14.50
N TYR A 162 -1.04 -0.09 -13.25
CA TYR A 162 -1.20 1.29 -12.84
C TYR A 162 0.14 2.01 -12.85
N ARG A 163 0.19 3.14 -13.57
CA ARG A 163 1.35 4.03 -13.53
C ARG A 163 1.42 4.76 -12.19
N LYS A 164 2.62 5.24 -11.87
CA LYS A 164 2.82 6.15 -10.74
C LYS A 164 1.96 7.41 -10.91
N ARG A 165 1.25 7.81 -9.85
CA ARG A 165 0.61 9.12 -9.79
C ARG A 165 1.66 10.22 -9.73
N SER A 166 1.33 11.35 -10.35
CA SER A 166 2.10 12.58 -10.39
C SER A 166 1.24 13.72 -9.81
N PRO A 167 1.83 14.88 -9.47
CA PRO A 167 1.04 16.04 -9.07
C PRO A 167 -0.07 16.38 -10.08
N ALA A 168 0.14 16.18 -11.39
CA ALA A 168 -0.86 16.44 -12.43
C ALA A 168 -2.13 15.58 -12.27
N ASP A 169 -2.02 14.40 -11.66
CA ASP A 169 -3.16 13.51 -11.37
C ASP A 169 -4.03 13.98 -10.21
N SER A 170 -3.64 15.07 -9.54
CA SER A 170 -4.45 15.76 -8.55
C SER A 170 -4.96 17.11 -9.09
N ARG A 171 -4.86 17.37 -10.39
CA ARG A 171 -5.39 18.59 -11.00
C ARG A 171 -6.91 18.52 -11.09
N ILE A 172 -7.56 19.54 -10.53
CA ILE A 172 -8.99 19.74 -10.59
C ILE A 172 -9.31 20.71 -11.74
N ASP A 173 -10.33 20.35 -12.50
CA ASP A 173 -11.00 21.29 -13.41
C ASP A 173 -12.07 22.04 -12.60
N PRO A 174 -11.90 23.34 -12.33
CA PRO A 174 -12.82 24.10 -11.49
C PRO A 174 -14.17 24.35 -12.17
N GLU A 175 -14.33 24.06 -13.46
CA GLU A 175 -15.60 24.22 -14.18
C GLU A 175 -16.51 22.98 -14.06
N ARG A 176 -16.00 21.86 -13.55
CA ARG A 176 -16.77 20.63 -13.37
C ARG A 176 -17.60 20.64 -12.07
N PRO A 177 -18.75 19.93 -12.03
CA PRO A 177 -19.54 19.79 -10.81
C PRO A 177 -18.73 19.14 -9.68
N LEU A 178 -18.87 19.66 -8.44
CA LEU A 178 -18.16 19.16 -7.27
C LEU A 178 -18.39 17.65 -7.03
N ALA A 179 -19.61 17.17 -7.27
CA ALA A 179 -19.95 15.76 -7.13
C ALA A 179 -19.12 14.84 -8.04
N GLU A 180 -18.82 15.27 -9.27
CA GLU A 180 -17.98 14.49 -10.19
C GLU A 180 -16.49 14.50 -9.79
N LEU A 181 -16.08 15.53 -9.06
CA LEU A 181 -14.71 15.69 -8.58
C LEU A 181 -14.48 15.01 -7.23
N PHE A 182 -15.54 14.53 -6.58
CA PHE A 182 -15.48 14.09 -5.19
C PHE A 182 -14.49 12.95 -4.96
N ASP A 183 -14.48 11.92 -5.82
CA ASP A 183 -13.51 10.82 -5.72
C ASP A 183 -12.07 11.32 -5.88
N LEU A 184 -11.82 12.25 -6.80
CA LEU A 184 -10.51 12.84 -6.99
C LEU A 184 -10.06 13.66 -5.77
N LEU A 185 -10.98 14.39 -5.16
CA LEU A 185 -10.72 15.18 -3.95
C LEU A 185 -10.45 14.29 -2.74
N ARG A 186 -11.26 13.24 -2.54
CA ARG A 186 -11.14 12.39 -1.35
C ARG A 186 -9.92 11.48 -1.38
N VAL A 187 -9.36 11.16 -2.55
CA VAL A 187 -8.09 10.39 -2.64
C VAL A 187 -6.84 11.26 -2.80
N ALA A 188 -6.98 12.58 -2.90
CA ALA A 188 -5.82 13.47 -3.01
C ALA A 188 -5.06 13.50 -1.68
N ASP A 189 -3.75 13.25 -1.74
CA ASP A 189 -2.87 13.37 -0.58
C ASP A 189 -2.64 14.86 -0.29
N PRO A 190 -3.11 15.40 0.85
CA PRO A 190 -3.06 16.84 1.11
C PRO A 190 -1.64 17.40 1.25
N GLU A 191 -0.65 16.54 1.51
CA GLU A 191 0.73 16.94 1.76
C GLU A 191 1.62 16.67 0.56
N ARG A 192 1.61 15.44 0.02
CA ARG A 192 2.52 15.02 -1.05
C ARG A 192 2.02 15.42 -2.44
N TYR A 193 0.73 15.24 -2.71
CA TYR A 193 0.11 15.47 -4.02
C TYR A 193 -1.26 16.14 -3.89
N PRO A 194 -1.33 17.37 -3.36
CA PRO A 194 -2.59 18.02 -3.04
C PRO A 194 -3.43 18.26 -4.29
N ALA A 195 -4.76 18.19 -4.12
CA ALA A 195 -5.68 18.65 -5.12
C ALA A 195 -5.41 20.14 -5.44
N HIS A 196 -5.35 20.49 -6.71
CA HIS A 196 -5.01 21.85 -7.13
C HIS A 196 -5.70 22.25 -8.43
N PHE A 197 -5.95 23.55 -8.61
CA PHE A 197 -6.52 24.10 -9.84
C PHE A 197 -5.92 25.47 -10.14
N GLU A 198 -6.08 25.93 -11.37
CA GLU A 198 -5.71 27.27 -11.81
C GLU A 198 -6.98 28.08 -12.10
N TYR A 199 -7.07 29.28 -11.55
CA TYR A 199 -8.19 30.18 -11.79
C TYR A 199 -7.70 31.63 -11.77
N ARG A 200 -8.11 32.41 -12.77
CA ARG A 200 -7.71 33.83 -12.93
C ARG A 200 -6.19 34.06 -12.81
N GLY A 201 -5.41 33.18 -13.45
CA GLY A 201 -3.94 33.29 -13.49
C GLY A 201 -3.21 32.91 -12.20
N ARG A 202 -3.91 32.34 -11.20
CA ARG A 202 -3.32 31.88 -9.95
C ARG A 202 -3.63 30.40 -9.70
N ARG A 203 -2.65 29.67 -9.16
CA ARG A 203 -2.82 28.28 -8.71
C ARG A 203 -3.26 28.26 -7.26
N TYR A 204 -4.25 27.40 -6.97
CA TYR A 204 -4.82 27.19 -5.65
C TYR A 204 -4.70 25.72 -5.27
N ARG A 205 -4.51 25.47 -3.97
CA ARG A 205 -4.67 24.16 -3.35
C ARG A 205 -6.10 24.04 -2.84
N LEU A 206 -6.72 22.88 -3.04
CA LEU A 206 -7.99 22.53 -2.42
C LEU A 206 -7.76 21.36 -1.45
N ARG A 207 -8.37 21.45 -0.26
CA ARG A 207 -8.35 20.38 0.72
C ARG A 207 -9.78 19.99 1.04
N LEU A 208 -10.05 18.69 1.04
CA LEU A 208 -11.32 18.13 1.49
C LEU A 208 -11.18 17.78 2.97
N GLU A 209 -12.00 18.39 3.81
CA GLU A 209 -12.06 18.12 5.24
C GLU A 209 -13.52 17.79 5.60
N PRO A 210 -13.80 16.59 6.12
CA PRO A 210 -15.14 16.27 6.60
C PRO A 210 -15.45 17.12 7.83
N MET A 211 -16.70 17.60 7.93
CA MET A 211 -17.18 18.27 9.14
C MET A 211 -17.76 17.22 10.07
N GLU A 212 -17.31 17.19 11.32
CA GLU A 212 -18.00 16.42 12.37
C GLU A 212 -19.37 17.06 12.62
N SER A 213 -20.41 16.24 12.57
CA SER A 213 -21.79 16.62 12.89
C SER A 213 -22.06 16.54 14.38
#